data_AF-A0A537EE50-F1
#
_entry.id   AF-A0A537EE50-F1
#
_cell.length_a   1.000
_cell.length_b   1.000
_cell.length_c   1.000
_cell.angle_alpha   90.00
_cell.angle_beta   90.00
_cell.angle_gamma   90.00
#
_symmetry.space_group_name_H-M   'P 1'
#
loop_
_entity.id
_entity.type
_entity.pdbx_description
1 polymer ?
#
loop_
_entity_poly.entity_id
_entity_poly.type
_entity_poly.pdbx_seq_one_letter_code
_entity_poly.pdbx_strand_id
1 'polypeptide(L)'
;MSRIAPSSNGRTPMERLMGHAPHILAPWTKLEDAFFASRTFSPALLEQVRRTLALAHGCRYCQAKGGPPDHSHADSRTAAAVELAEHFARDHRSIDDAVLARAR
;
A
#
# COMPACT_ATOMS: atom_id res chain seq x y z
N MET A 1 15.35 16.68 3.12
CA MET A 1 14.69 17.75 2.33
C MET A 1 14.73 17.37 0.86
N SER A 2 13.64 17.61 0.14
CA SER A 2 13.58 17.38 -1.32
C SER A 2 14.61 18.26 -2.02
N ARG A 3 15.41 17.69 -2.93
CA ARG A 3 16.33 18.45 -3.80
C ARG A 3 15.63 19.03 -5.03
N ILE A 4 14.42 18.57 -5.32
CA ILE A 4 13.62 18.97 -6.48
C ILE A 4 12.54 19.93 -5.98
N ALA A 5 12.40 21.08 -6.63
CA ALA A 5 11.31 22.01 -6.37
C ALA A 5 9.96 21.32 -6.67
N PRO A 6 8.98 21.37 -5.77
CA PRO A 6 7.69 20.71 -6.00
C PRO A 6 6.95 21.30 -7.21
N SER A 7 6.35 20.46 -8.06
CA SER A 7 5.52 20.90 -9.18
C SER A 7 4.27 21.65 -8.70
N SER A 8 3.66 22.45 -9.59
CA SER A 8 2.31 23.00 -9.39
C SER A 8 1.21 21.97 -9.63
N ASN A 9 1.52 20.82 -10.24
CA ASN A 9 0.57 19.73 -10.46
C ASN A 9 0.64 18.71 -9.31
N GLY A 10 -0.52 18.28 -8.79
CA GLY A 10 -0.62 17.31 -7.69
C GLY A 10 -0.93 17.95 -6.32
N ARG A 11 -1.57 17.18 -5.44
CA ARG A 11 -2.06 17.62 -4.11
C ARG A 11 -1.14 17.19 -2.99
N THR A 12 -0.57 15.99 -3.05
CA THR A 12 0.36 15.46 -2.03
C THR A 12 1.82 15.74 -2.39
N PRO A 13 2.78 15.70 -1.45
CA PRO A 13 4.20 15.82 -1.78
C PRO A 13 4.68 14.80 -2.84
N MET A 14 4.15 13.58 -2.82
CA MET A 14 4.47 12.56 -3.83
C MET A 14 3.83 12.87 -5.18
N GLU A 15 2.55 13.28 -5.20
CA GLU A 15 1.89 13.72 -6.43
C GLU A 15 2.59 14.94 -7.03
N ARG A 16 3.07 15.89 -6.22
CA ARG A 16 3.84 17.06 -6.68
C ARG A 16 5.25 16.74 -7.17
N LEU A 17 5.83 15.62 -6.73
CA LEU A 17 7.06 15.09 -7.30
C LEU A 17 6.77 14.47 -8.68
N MET A 18 5.73 13.64 -8.79
CA MET A 18 5.29 13.06 -10.06
C MET A 18 4.68 14.09 -11.02
N GLY A 19 4.23 15.24 -10.51
CA GLY A 19 3.61 16.33 -11.28
C GLY A 19 4.55 17.06 -12.24
N HIS A 20 5.85 16.73 -12.22
CA HIS A 20 6.79 17.08 -13.28
C HIS A 20 6.55 16.25 -14.57
N ALA A 21 5.85 15.13 -14.47
CA ALA A 21 5.41 14.28 -15.58
C ALA A 21 3.89 14.06 -15.52
N PRO A 22 3.06 15.03 -15.95
CA PRO A 22 1.60 14.94 -15.85
C PRO A 22 0.98 13.70 -16.50
N HIS A 23 1.58 13.21 -17.59
CA HIS A 23 1.15 11.99 -18.29
C HIS A 23 1.33 10.71 -17.45
N ILE A 24 2.16 10.73 -16.40
CA ILE A 24 2.31 9.65 -15.41
C ILE A 24 1.38 9.91 -14.21
N LEU A 25 1.32 11.16 -13.73
CA LEU A 25 0.48 11.52 -12.58
C LEU A 25 -0.99 11.18 -12.83
N ALA A 26 -1.52 11.48 -14.02
CA ALA A 26 -2.92 11.26 -14.34
C ALA A 26 -3.36 9.77 -14.22
N PRO A 27 -2.69 8.79 -14.87
CA PRO A 27 -3.03 7.38 -14.67
C PRO A 27 -2.72 6.89 -13.26
N TRP A 28 -1.68 7.41 -12.59
CA TRP A 28 -1.38 7.05 -11.20
C TRP A 28 -2.52 7.41 -10.25
N THR A 29 -3.03 8.65 -10.32
CA THR A 29 -4.14 9.09 -9.47
C THR A 29 -5.42 8.31 -9.77
N LYS A 30 -5.69 7.96 -11.04
CA LYS A 30 -6.82 7.08 -11.38
C LYS A 30 -6.72 5.70 -10.74
N LEU A 31 -5.51 5.13 -10.68
CA LEU A 31 -5.28 3.85 -9.99
C LEU A 31 -5.53 3.99 -8.49
N GLU A 32 -5.00 5.04 -7.86
CA GLU A 32 -5.22 5.33 -6.44
C GLU A 32 -6.70 5.52 -6.11
N ASP A 33 -7.43 6.29 -6.93
CA ASP A 33 -8.87 6.48 -6.78
C ASP A 33 -9.65 5.17 -6.91
N ALA A 34 -9.27 4.28 -7.83
CA ALA A 34 -9.89 2.97 -7.99
C ALA A 34 -9.70 2.07 -6.75
N PHE A 35 -8.52 2.11 -6.11
CA PHE A 35 -8.28 1.41 -4.85
C PHE A 35 -9.15 1.97 -3.71
N PHE A 36 -9.23 3.29 -3.58
CA PHE A 36 -10.01 3.93 -2.50
C PHE A 36 -11.52 3.84 -2.69
N ALA A 37 -12.01 3.78 -3.93
CA ALA A 37 -13.42 3.59 -4.23
C ALA A 37 -13.88 2.12 -4.10
N SER A 38 -12.94 1.18 -4.03
CA SER A 38 -13.27 -0.25 -3.89
C SER A 38 -13.96 -0.53 -2.56
N ARG A 39 -15.01 -1.37 -2.63
CA ARG A 39 -15.73 -1.90 -1.46
C ARG A 39 -15.53 -3.40 -1.28
N THR A 40 -14.58 -3.99 -2.01
CA THR A 40 -14.30 -5.44 -1.95
C THR A 40 -13.79 -5.84 -0.57
N PHE A 41 -12.98 -4.99 0.06
CA PHE A 41 -12.45 -5.19 1.41
C PHE A 41 -12.74 -3.96 2.27
N SER A 42 -12.75 -4.15 3.59
CA SER A 42 -12.93 -3.03 4.51
C SER A 42 -11.72 -2.08 4.45
N PRO A 43 -11.91 -0.77 4.64
CA PRO A 43 -10.80 0.18 4.70
C PRO A 43 -9.77 -0.19 5.78
N ALA A 44 -10.23 -0.76 6.92
CA ALA A 44 -9.36 -1.21 7.99
C ALA A 44 -8.43 -2.36 7.55
N LEU A 45 -8.96 -3.36 6.83
CA LEU A 45 -8.16 -4.47 6.31
C LEU A 45 -7.12 -3.97 5.29
N LEU A 46 -7.55 -3.15 4.33
CA LEU A 46 -6.66 -2.58 3.31
C LEU A 46 -5.53 -1.75 3.94
N GLU A 47 -5.85 -0.99 4.98
CA GLU A 47 -4.85 -0.20 5.71
C GLU A 47 -3.84 -1.09 6.45
N GLN A 48 -4.25 -2.22 7.03
CA GLN A 48 -3.30 -3.17 7.62
C GLN A 48 -2.36 -3.77 6.57
N VAL A 49 -2.89 -4.22 5.42
CA VAL A 49 -2.07 -4.71 4.31
C VAL A 49 -1.06 -3.64 3.86
N ARG A 50 -1.51 -2.40 3.70
CA ARG A 50 -0.65 -1.27 3.31
C ARG A 50 0.46 -1.00 4.34
N ARG A 51 0.13 -1.01 5.64
CA ARG A 51 1.11 -0.80 6.73
C ARG A 51 2.14 -1.91 6.80
N THR A 52 1.71 -3.17 6.65
CA THR A 52 2.58 -4.34 6.60
C THR A 52 3.61 -4.23 5.47
N LEU A 53 3.15 -3.95 4.24
CA LEU A 53 4.04 -3.75 3.10
C LEU A 53 4.99 -2.56 3.28
N ALA A 54 4.47 -1.44 3.81
CA ALA A 54 5.27 -0.24 4.08
C ALA A 54 6.40 -0.49 5.08
N LEU A 55 6.11 -1.25 6.14
CA LEU A 55 7.10 -1.65 7.13
C LEU A 55 8.13 -2.61 6.52
N ALA A 56 7.67 -3.70 5.91
CA ALA A 56 8.53 -4.76 5.38
C ALA A 56 9.48 -4.28 4.28
N HIS A 57 9.05 -3.32 3.43
CA HIS A 57 9.91 -2.72 2.41
C HIS A 57 10.71 -1.50 2.90
N GLY A 58 10.61 -1.11 4.17
CA GLY A 58 11.33 0.04 4.72
C GLY A 58 10.92 1.39 4.12
N CYS A 59 9.70 1.50 3.55
CA CYS A 59 9.22 2.74 2.95
C CYS A 59 8.85 3.78 4.02
N ARG A 60 9.83 4.60 4.44
CA ARG A 60 9.62 5.65 5.47
C ARG A 60 8.47 6.62 5.15
N TYR A 61 8.33 7.00 3.87
CA TYR A 61 7.22 7.86 3.44
C TYR A 61 5.85 7.18 3.65
N CYS A 62 5.76 5.89 3.31
CA CYS A 62 4.53 5.12 3.42
C CYS A 62 4.17 4.84 4.89
N GLN A 63 5.17 4.56 5.73
CA GLN A 63 5.00 4.34 7.17
C GLN A 63 4.50 5.61 7.86
N ALA A 64 5.02 6.78 7.49
CA ALA A 64 4.58 8.07 8.02
C ALA A 64 3.10 8.38 7.76
N LYS A 65 2.44 7.72 6.79
CA LYS A 65 1.01 7.92 6.50
C LYS A 65 0.05 7.23 7.47
N GLY A 66 0.46 6.14 8.12
CA GLY A 66 -0.47 5.33 8.94
C GLY A 66 0.13 4.71 10.19
N GLY A 67 1.44 4.85 10.43
CA GLY A 67 2.11 4.19 11.55
C GLY A 67 2.36 2.69 11.30
N PRO A 68 2.82 1.95 12.32
CA PRO A 68 3.06 0.52 12.21
C PRO A 68 1.74 -0.26 12.03
N PRO A 69 1.79 -1.46 11.41
CA PRO A 69 0.65 -2.37 11.40
C PRO A 69 0.33 -2.84 12.83
N ASP A 70 -0.92 -3.19 13.08
CA ASP A 70 -1.34 -3.73 14.36
C ASP A 70 -0.77 -5.15 14.53
N HIS A 71 -0.31 -5.50 15.73
CA HIS A 71 0.33 -6.80 15.99
C HIS A 71 -0.67 -7.94 16.25
N SER A 72 -1.92 -7.62 16.57
CA SER A 72 -2.97 -8.61 16.80
C SER A 72 -4.22 -8.22 15.99
N HIS A 73 -4.69 -9.17 15.19
CA HIS A 73 -5.91 -9.03 14.42
C HIS A 73 -6.95 -9.99 15.00
N ALA A 74 -8.00 -9.45 15.61
CA ALA A 74 -9.12 -10.27 16.10
C ALA A 74 -9.93 -10.89 14.95
N ASP A 75 -9.91 -10.23 13.78
CA ASP A 75 -10.57 -10.69 12.56
C ASP A 75 -9.65 -11.61 11.74
N SER A 76 -10.10 -12.83 11.49
CA SER A 76 -9.33 -13.87 10.78
C SER A 76 -9.03 -13.50 9.33
N ARG A 77 -9.91 -12.73 8.67
CA ARG A 77 -9.69 -12.26 7.30
C ARG A 77 -8.55 -11.26 7.23
N THR A 78 -8.51 -10.33 8.17
CA THR A 78 -7.41 -9.36 8.30
C THR A 78 -6.10 -10.07 8.61
N ALA A 79 -6.12 -11.05 9.52
CA ALA A 79 -4.94 -11.86 9.83
C ALA A 79 -4.38 -12.58 8.59
N ALA A 80 -5.24 -13.25 7.81
CA ALA A 80 -4.83 -13.95 6.61
C ALA A 80 -4.29 -13.00 5.51
N ALA A 81 -4.92 -11.84 5.32
CA ALA A 81 -4.47 -10.82 4.38
C ALA A 81 -3.09 -10.25 4.77
N VAL A 82 -2.86 -10.02 6.07
CA VAL A 82 -1.56 -9.58 6.59
C VAL A 82 -0.49 -10.65 6.42
N GLU A 83 -0.77 -11.92 6.73
CA GLU A 83 0.17 -13.03 6.51
C GLU A 83 0.60 -13.10 5.03
N LEU A 84 -0.36 -12.99 4.11
CA LEU A 84 -0.07 -12.96 2.67
C LEU A 84 0.78 -11.75 2.29
N ALA A 85 0.48 -10.57 2.83
CA ALA A 85 1.25 -9.35 2.57
C ALA A 85 2.69 -9.46 3.08
N GLU A 86 2.90 -10.07 4.24
CA GLU A 86 4.24 -10.35 4.76
C GLU A 86 5.00 -11.35 3.88
N HIS A 87 4.34 -12.42 3.43
CA HIS A 87 4.94 -13.40 2.53
C HIS A 87 5.35 -12.75 1.21
N PHE A 88 4.46 -11.94 0.62
CA PHE A 88 4.74 -11.16 -0.57
C PHE A 88 5.94 -10.24 -0.41
N ALA A 89 6.03 -9.54 0.72
CA ALA A 89 7.13 -8.62 0.97
C ALA A 89 8.48 -9.33 1.14
N ARG A 90 8.48 -10.56 1.69
CA ARG A 90 9.66 -11.41 1.84
C ARG A 90 10.11 -12.00 0.51
N ASP A 91 9.21 -12.69 -0.17
CA ASP A 91 9.43 -13.25 -1.51
C ASP A 91 8.09 -13.46 -2.21
N HIS A 92 7.75 -12.55 -3.11
CA HIS A 92 6.52 -12.66 -3.89
C HIS A 92 6.52 -13.86 -4.86
N ARG A 93 7.68 -14.43 -5.19
CA ARG A 93 7.79 -15.54 -6.15
C ARG A 93 7.55 -16.90 -5.49
N SER A 94 7.65 -16.98 -4.16
CA SER A 94 7.35 -18.20 -3.40
C SER A 94 5.86 -18.35 -3.09
N ILE A 95 5.01 -17.42 -3.54
CA ILE A 95 3.56 -17.53 -3.38
C ILE A 95 3.03 -18.59 -4.35
N ASP A 96 2.69 -19.74 -3.81
CA ASP A 96 2.04 -20.85 -4.51
C ASP A 96 0.57 -21.02 -4.09
N ASP A 97 -0.10 -22.03 -4.65
CA ASP A 97 -1.49 -22.33 -4.33
C ASP A 97 -1.70 -22.67 -2.84
N ALA A 98 -0.70 -23.24 -2.17
CA ALA A 98 -0.80 -23.57 -0.75
C ALA A 98 -0.78 -22.30 0.12
N VAL A 99 0.03 -21.29 -0.25
CA VAL A 99 0.00 -19.96 0.38
C VAL A 99 -1.36 -19.28 0.13
N LEU A 100 -1.84 -19.30 -1.12
CA LEU A 100 -3.12 -18.68 -1.48
C LEU A 100 -4.32 -19.36 -0.82
N ALA A 101 -4.28 -20.68 -0.60
CA ALA A 101 -5.36 -21.41 0.06
C ALA A 101 -5.56 -20.99 1.51
N ARG A 102 -4.52 -20.51 2.20
CA ARG A 102 -4.63 -19.97 3.56
C ARG A 102 -5.32 -18.60 3.63
N ALA A 103 -5.43 -17.92 2.50
CA ALA A 103 -6.06 -16.60 2.38
C ALA A 103 -7.52 -16.64 1.87
N ARG A 104 -8.10 -17.85 1.71
CA ARG A 104 -9.51 -18.06 1.30
C ARG A 104 -10.42 -18.17 2.52
#